data_AF-A0AAW8AJL3-F1
#
_entry.id   AF-A0AAW8AJL3-F1
#
_cell.length_a   1.000
_cell.length_b   1.000
_cell.length_c   1.000
_cell.angle_alpha   90.00
_cell.angle_beta   90.00
_cell.angle_gamma   90.00
#
_symmetry.space_group_name_H-M   'P 1'
#
loop_
_entity.id
_entity.type
_entity.pdbx_description
1 polymer ?
#
loop_
_entity_poly.entity_id
_entity_poly.type
_entity_poly.pdbx_seq_one_letter_code
_entity_poly.pdbx_strand_id
1 'polypeptide(L)'
;PAFVNYAVYHAGLPTPRIAIGDNLLQKPFVSDLMRLNKSFIVHRSITGRKEKMAAYQLLSAYINHSIRNDCQSIWIAQAEGRAKD
;
A
#
# COMPACT_ATOMS: atom_id res chain seq x y z
N PRO A 1 -10.08 -1.11 3.61
CA PRO A 1 -10.09 -0.64 2.20
C PRO A 1 -11.26 -1.19 1.34
N ALA A 2 -11.70 -2.45 1.53
CA ALA A 2 -12.67 -3.09 0.64
C ALA A 2 -13.97 -2.29 0.42
N PHE A 3 -14.59 -1.79 1.50
CA PHE A 3 -15.81 -0.98 1.41
C PHE A 3 -15.60 0.33 0.64
N VAL A 4 -14.46 1.01 0.87
CA VAL A 4 -14.15 2.25 0.15
C VAL A 4 -13.90 1.98 -1.33
N ASN A 5 -13.16 0.91 -1.67
CA ASN A 5 -12.97 0.49 -3.07
C ASN A 5 -14.30 0.21 -3.76
N TYR A 6 -15.23 -0.47 -3.07
CA TYR A 6 -16.56 -0.75 -3.59
C TYR A 6 -17.34 0.54 -3.85
N ALA A 7 -17.37 1.45 -2.87
CA ALA A 7 -18.09 2.73 -3.00
C ALA A 7 -17.54 3.60 -4.16
N VAL A 8 -16.22 3.76 -4.26
CA VAL A 8 -15.61 4.58 -5.33
C VAL A 8 -15.79 3.93 -6.71
N TYR A 9 -15.73 2.60 -6.79
CA TYR A 9 -16.00 1.88 -8.03
C TYR A 9 -17.43 2.12 -8.53
N HIS A 10 -18.41 2.01 -7.63
CA HIS A 10 -19.82 2.28 -7.98
C HIS A 10 -20.09 3.75 -8.32
N ALA A 11 -19.29 4.67 -7.78
CA ALA A 11 -19.32 6.08 -8.14
C ALA A 11 -18.59 6.41 -9.46
N GLY A 12 -18.04 5.41 -10.17
CA GLY A 12 -17.28 5.62 -11.41
C GLY A 12 -15.91 6.28 -11.19
N LEU A 13 -15.41 6.28 -9.95
CA LEU A 13 -14.14 6.89 -9.57
C LEU A 13 -13.00 5.86 -9.58
N PRO A 14 -11.75 6.28 -9.82
CA PRO A 14 -10.59 5.39 -9.72
C PRO A 14 -10.42 4.82 -8.31
N THR A 15 -10.20 3.51 -8.21
CA THR A 15 -9.84 2.86 -6.95
C THR A 15 -8.45 3.29 -6.47
N PRO A 16 -8.27 3.54 -5.16
CA PRO A 16 -6.98 3.93 -4.60
C PRO A 16 -5.96 2.80 -4.67
N ARG A 17 -4.68 3.15 -4.66
CA ARG A 17 -3.59 2.19 -4.43
C ARG A 17 -3.52 1.85 -2.95
N ILE A 18 -3.38 0.57 -2.63
CA ILE A 18 -3.46 0.09 -1.24
C ILE A 18 -2.06 -0.25 -0.72
N ALA A 19 -1.68 0.37 0.39
CA ALA A 19 -0.48 -0.02 1.12
C ALA A 19 -0.72 -1.35 1.86
N ILE A 20 0.14 -2.34 1.62
CA ILE A 20 0.11 -3.63 2.31
C ILE A 20 1.45 -3.96 2.95
N GLY A 21 1.44 -4.63 4.10
CA GLY A 21 2.68 -5.08 4.71
C GLY A 21 3.26 -6.32 4.03
N ASP A 22 4.59 -6.38 3.98
CA ASP A 22 5.39 -7.54 3.56
C ASP A 22 5.02 -8.86 4.27
N ASN A 23 4.59 -8.80 5.53
CA ASN A 23 4.13 -9.96 6.29
C ASN A 23 2.95 -10.73 5.66
N LEU A 24 2.18 -10.12 4.74
CA LEU A 24 1.06 -10.77 4.05
C LEU A 24 1.50 -11.52 2.79
N LEU A 25 2.77 -11.39 2.38
CA LEU A 25 3.28 -11.88 1.09
C LEU A 25 4.04 -13.21 1.19
N GLN A 26 3.76 -14.02 2.21
CA GLN A 26 4.48 -15.26 2.47
C GLN A 26 4.33 -16.31 1.35
N LYS A 27 3.30 -16.20 0.50
CA LYS A 27 3.08 -17.09 -0.64
C LYS A 27 3.23 -16.31 -1.96
N PRO A 28 3.97 -16.83 -2.96
CA PRO A 28 4.24 -16.11 -4.21
C PRO A 28 2.99 -15.58 -4.93
N PHE A 29 1.93 -16.40 -5.03
CA PHE A 29 0.68 -15.99 -5.69
C PHE A 29 0.00 -14.80 -5.02
N VAL A 30 0.22 -14.58 -3.72
CA VAL A 30 -0.36 -13.45 -2.99
C VAL A 30 0.29 -12.15 -3.45
N SER A 31 1.60 -12.16 -3.74
CA SER A 31 2.29 -11.00 -4.29
C SER A 31 1.71 -10.56 -5.64
N ASP A 32 1.45 -11.52 -6.53
CA ASP A 32 0.90 -11.23 -7.86
C ASP A 32 -0.52 -10.69 -7.78
N LEU A 33 -1.37 -11.31 -6.94
CA LEU A 33 -2.74 -10.85 -6.72
C LEU A 33 -2.78 -9.44 -6.13
N MET A 34 -1.85 -9.11 -5.24
CA MET A 34 -1.79 -7.79 -4.62
C MET A 34 -1.34 -6.72 -5.63
N ARG A 35 -0.37 -7.05 -6.50
CA ARG A 35 0.05 -6.15 -7.59
C ARG A 35 -1.08 -5.88 -8.58
N LEU A 36 -1.88 -6.90 -8.92
CA LEU A 36 -3.06 -6.74 -9.78
C LEU A 36 -4.11 -5.80 -9.15
N ASN A 37 -4.26 -5.83 -7.83
CA ASN A 37 -5.16 -4.95 -7.09
C ASN A 37 -4.57 -3.56 -6.79
N LYS A 38 -3.60 -3.08 -7.59
CA LYS A 38 -2.90 -1.80 -7.41
C LYS A 38 -2.28 -1.63 -6.01
N SER A 39 -1.92 -2.73 -5.34
CA SER A 39 -1.31 -2.65 -4.02
C SER A 39 0.21 -2.49 -4.12
N PHE A 40 0.80 -1.77 -3.17
CA PHE A 40 2.24 -1.62 -3.03
C PHE A 40 2.71 -2.04 -1.64
N ILE A 41 3.96 -2.47 -1.57
CA ILE A 41 4.51 -3.16 -0.41
C ILE A 41 5.15 -2.14 0.53
N VAL A 42 4.82 -2.26 1.82
CA VAL A 42 5.49 -1.60 2.93
C VAL A 42 6.34 -2.63 3.64
N HIS A 43 7.66 -2.46 3.55
CA HIS A 43 8.62 -3.33 4.22
C HIS A 43 8.69 -2.99 5.71
N ARG A 44 8.28 -3.93 6.56
CA ARG A 44 8.21 -3.76 8.01
C ARG A 44 9.32 -4.51 8.74
N SER A 45 9.84 -5.56 8.12
CA SER A 45 10.78 -6.49 8.73
C SER A 45 12.25 -6.01 8.67
N ILE A 46 12.50 -4.77 8.23
CA ILE A 46 13.85 -4.23 8.08
C ILE A 46 14.39 -3.81 9.46
N THR A 47 15.46 -4.47 9.89
CA THR A 47 16.12 -4.25 11.18
C THR A 47 17.21 -3.18 11.13
N GLY A 48 17.90 -3.05 9.99
CA GLY A 48 18.97 -2.07 9.80
C GLY A 48 18.44 -0.63 9.62
N ARG A 49 19.02 0.32 10.36
CA ARG A 49 18.57 1.73 10.36
C ARG A 49 18.75 2.41 8.99
N LYS A 50 19.87 2.16 8.30
CA LYS A 50 20.15 2.76 6.99
C LYS A 50 19.20 2.22 5.94
N GLU A 51 18.99 0.91 5.95
CA GLU A 51 18.11 0.17 5.05
C GLU A 51 16.65 0.59 5.26
N LYS A 52 16.22 0.74 6.51
CA LYS A 52 14.88 1.22 6.86
C LYS A 52 14.66 2.64 6.36
N MET A 53 15.64 3.54 6.54
CA MET A 53 15.54 4.90 6.02
C MET A 53 15.44 4.93 4.50
N ALA A 54 16.26 4.15 3.80
CA ALA A 54 16.22 4.04 2.34
C ALA A 54 14.86 3.52 1.86
N ALA A 55 14.31 2.49 2.52
CA ALA A 55 12.98 1.97 2.20
C ALA A 55 11.88 3.01 2.42
N TYR A 56 11.94 3.81 3.50
CA TYR A 56 10.98 4.88 3.75
C TYR A 56 11.09 6.03 2.75
N GLN A 57 12.30 6.43 2.37
CA GLN A 57 12.50 7.44 1.34
C GLN A 57 11.92 6.98 0.00
N LEU A 58 12.18 5.73 -0.39
CA LEU A 58 11.63 5.15 -1.61
C LEU A 58 10.09 5.09 -1.57
N LEU A 59 9.52 4.63 -0.45
CA LEU A 59 8.07 4.57 -0.26
C LEU A 59 7.43 5.97 -0.34
N SER A 60 8.04 6.96 0.32
CA SER A 60 7.59 8.34 0.29
C SER A 60 7.67 8.93 -1.12
N ALA A 61 8.74 8.67 -1.86
CA ALA A 61 8.89 9.11 -3.24
C ALA A 61 7.80 8.50 -4.14
N TYR A 62 7.51 7.20 -3.97
CA TYR A 62 6.44 6.51 -4.70
C TYR A 62 5.05 7.07 -4.38
N ILE A 63 4.75 7.33 -3.10
CA ILE A 63 3.48 7.95 -2.67
C ILE A 63 3.34 9.35 -3.28
N ASN A 64 4.40 10.17 -3.20
CA ASN A 64 4.37 11.51 -3.76
C ASN A 64 4.16 11.49 -5.28
N HIS A 65 4.87 10.62 -6.00
CA HIS A 65 4.69 10.44 -7.44
C HIS A 65 3.27 9.97 -7.79
N SER A 66 2.72 9.03 -7.03
CA SER A 66 1.36 8.53 -7.20
C SER A 66 0.31 9.65 -7.15
N ILE A 67 0.48 10.57 -6.20
CA ILE A 67 -0.46 11.68 -5.98
C ILE A 67 -0.23 12.78 -7.02
N ARG A 68 1.03 13.16 -7.28
CA ARG A 68 1.38 14.34 -8.09
C ARG A 68 1.37 14.07 -9.60
N ASN A 69 1.78 12.88 -10.02
CA ASN A 69 1.96 12.54 -11.42
C ASN A 69 0.84 11.64 -11.92
N ASP A 70 0.54 10.56 -11.19
CA ASP A 70 -0.47 9.60 -11.64
C ASP A 70 -1.91 9.99 -11.26
N CYS A 71 -2.06 11.06 -10.47
CA CYS A 71 -3.34 11.52 -9.92
C CYS A 71 -4.14 10.37 -9.25
N GLN A 72 -3.43 9.44 -8.59
CA GLN A 72 -4.03 8.30 -7.89
C GLN A 72 -4.08 8.55 -6.39
N SER A 73 -5.23 8.24 -5.80
CA SER A 73 -5.39 8.24 -4.34
C SER A 73 -4.67 7.05 -3.71
N ILE A 74 -4.24 7.23 -2.45
CA ILE A 74 -3.57 6.18 -1.66
C ILE A 74 -4.44 5.84 -0.45
N TRP A 75 -4.59 4.55 -0.18
CA TRP A 75 -5.11 4.03 1.09
C TRP A 75 -3.97 3.47 1.92
N ILE A 76 -3.70 4.08 3.08
CA ILE A 76 -2.69 3.62 4.03
C ILE A 76 -3.27 3.58 5.45
N ALA A 77 -2.88 2.58 6.24
CA ALA A 77 -3.22 2.50 7.65
C ALA A 77 -2.17 3.24 8.48
N GLN A 78 -2.60 4.05 9.43
CA GLN A 78 -1.70 4.77 10.34
C GLN A 78 -0.95 3.82 11.28
N ALA A 79 -1.61 2.76 11.75
CA ALA A 79 -1.06 1.80 12.71
C ALA A 79 -0.75 0.45 12.05
N GLU A 80 0.26 -0.23 12.58
CA GLU A 80 0.69 -1.56 12.14
C GLU A 80 -0.23 -2.66 12.68
N GLY A 81 -1.49 -2.66 12.30
CA GLY A 81 -2.43 -3.68 12.75
C GLY A 81 -3.87 -3.37 12.35
N ARG A 82 -4.69 -4.41 12.31
CA ARG A 82 -6.14 -4.21 12.39
C ARG A 82 -6.44 -3.77 13.82
N ALA A 83 -7.40 -2.86 13.98
CA ALA A 83 -7.94 -2.56 15.30
C ALA A 83 -8.33 -3.89 15.97
N LYS A 84 -7.82 -4.11 17.17
CA LYS A 84 -8.28 -5.16 18.07
C LYS A 84 -9.08 -4.44 19.15
N ASP A 85 -10.26 -4.97 19.43
CA ASP A 85 -11.08 -4.53 20.57
C ASP A 85 -10.29 -4.68 21.88
#